data_AF-A0A950AGH4-F1
#
_entry.id   AF-A0A950AGH4-F1
#
_cell.length_a   1.000
_cell.length_b   1.000
_cell.length_c   1.000
_cell.angle_alpha   90.00
_cell.angle_beta   90.00
_cell.angle_gamma   90.00
#
_symmetry.space_group_name_H-M   'P 1'
#
loop_
_entity.id
_entity.type
_entity.pdbx_description
1 polymer ?
#
loop_
_entity_poly.entity_id
_entity_poly.type
_entity_poly.pdbx_seq_one_letter_code
_entity_poly.pdbx_strand_id
1 'polypeptide(L)' 'DQPTMVIAHTIKGKGVHFTEGKHEWHSKVATKEELKIVAAELGVEEVGV' A
#
# COMPACT_ATOMS: atom_id res chain seq x y z
N ASP A 1 -32.14 1.29 -16.57
CA ASP A 1 -31.78 1.58 -15.17
C ASP A 1 -31.60 0.31 -14.36
N GLN A 2 -30.38 -0.21 -14.32
CA GLN A 2 -29.99 -1.35 -13.49
C GLN A 2 -28.73 -0.99 -12.69
N PRO A 3 -28.51 -1.59 -11.51
CA PRO A 3 -27.27 -1.39 -10.76
C PRO A 3 -26.07 -1.87 -11.58
N THR A 4 -24.95 -1.16 -11.46
CA THR A 4 -23.67 -1.57 -12.07
C THR A 4 -22.70 -1.97 -10.96
N MET A 5 -22.07 -3.13 -11.12
CA MET A 5 -20.98 -3.59 -10.25
C MET A 5 -19.69 -3.66 -11.06
N VAL A 6 -18.61 -3.09 -10.50
CA VAL A 6 -17.26 -3.21 -11.05
C VAL A 6 -16.44 -4.12 -10.14
N ILE A 7 -16.01 -5.26 -10.65
CA ILE A 7 -15.06 -6.13 -9.95
C ILE A 7 -13.66 -5.61 -10.26
N ALA A 8 -13.11 -4.80 -9.36
CA ALA A 8 -11.75 -4.29 -9.50
C ALA A 8 -10.74 -5.32 -9.03
N HIS A 9 -9.97 -5.88 -9.97
CA HIS A 9 -8.84 -6.74 -9.65
C HIS A 9 -7.68 -5.89 -9.10
N THR A 10 -7.32 -6.10 -7.84
CA THR A 10 -6.28 -5.33 -7.15
C THR A 10 -5.24 -6.23 -6.51
N ILE A 11 -4.07 -5.67 -6.20
CA ILE A 11 -3.04 -6.29 -5.37
C ILE A 11 -2.98 -5.50 -4.05
N LYS A 12 -3.14 -6.16 -2.92
CA LYS A 12 -2.99 -5.51 -1.61
C LYS A 12 -1.56 -4.99 -1.45
N GLY A 13 -1.39 -3.75 -1.00
CA GLY A 13 -0.06 -3.15 -0.88
C GLY A 13 0.61 -2.80 -2.21
N LYS A 14 -0.14 -2.72 -3.33
CA LYS A 14 0.41 -2.37 -4.65
C LYS A 14 1.26 -1.10 -4.56
N GLY A 15 2.47 -1.16 -5.14
CA GLY A 15 3.40 -0.03 -5.22
C GLY A 15 4.54 -0.09 -4.21
N VAL A 16 4.49 -0.98 -3.22
CA VAL A 16 5.60 -1.19 -2.26
C VAL A 16 5.98 -2.66 -2.23
N HIS A 17 7.18 -2.99 -2.70
CA HIS A 17 7.57 -4.36 -3.06
C HIS A 17 7.43 -5.38 -1.91
N PHE A 18 7.70 -4.96 -0.67
CA PHE A 18 7.64 -5.84 0.49
C PHE A 18 6.23 -5.97 1.08
N THR A 19 5.25 -5.22 0.59
CA THR A 19 3.84 -5.28 1.04
C THR A 19 2.91 -5.93 0.00
N GLU A 20 3.32 -5.98 -1.27
CA GLU A 20 2.49 -6.50 -2.37
C GLU A 20 2.04 -7.95 -2.11
N GLY A 21 0.72 -8.16 -2.08
CA GLY A 21 0.10 -9.48 -1.93
C GLY A 21 0.24 -10.09 -0.53
N LYS A 22 0.78 -9.36 0.45
CA LYS A 22 1.07 -9.90 1.78
C LYS A 22 -0.04 -9.61 2.79
N HIS A 23 -0.54 -10.66 3.43
CA HIS A 23 -1.67 -10.56 4.36
C HIS A 23 -1.30 -9.85 5.67
N GLU A 24 -0.06 -10.04 6.17
CA GLU A 24 0.47 -9.42 7.40
C GLU A 24 0.33 -7.88 7.43
N TRP A 25 0.43 -7.24 6.26
CA TRP A 25 0.24 -5.80 6.07
C TRP A 25 -1.24 -5.37 6.09
N HIS A 26 -2.15 -6.22 6.59
CA HIS A 26 -3.51 -5.79 6.91
C HIS A 26 -3.54 -4.83 8.10
N SER A 27 -2.69 -5.11 9.10
CA SER A 27 -2.77 -4.48 10.42
C SER A 27 -1.39 -4.16 10.99
N LYS A 28 -0.31 -4.54 10.29
CA LYS A 28 1.04 -4.16 10.66
C LYS A 28 1.23 -2.66 10.46
N VAL A 29 1.83 -2.01 11.47
CA VAL A 29 2.26 -0.61 11.40
C VAL A 29 3.70 -0.57 10.87
N ALA A 30 3.97 0.29 9.90
CA ALA A 30 5.31 0.46 9.34
C ALA A 30 6.26 1.12 10.36
N THR A 31 7.52 0.70 10.40
CA THR A 31 8.57 1.41 11.16
C THR A 31 9.03 2.66 10.42
N LYS A 32 9.82 3.52 11.08
CA LYS A 32 10.41 4.72 10.46
C LYS A 32 11.30 4.37 9.26
N GLU A 33 12.05 3.28 9.35
CA GLU A 33 12.91 2.79 8.26
C GLU A 33 12.08 2.27 7.10
N GLU A 34 11.01 1.53 7.36
CA GLU A 34 10.08 1.04 6.33
C GLU A 34 9.37 2.22 5.64
N LEU A 35 8.97 3.27 6.39
CA LEU A 35 8.37 4.49 5.82
C LEU A 35 9.30 5.22 4.85
N LYS A 36 10.62 5.24 5.11
CA LYS A 36 11.60 5.81 4.17
C LYS A 36 11.66 5.05 2.85
N ILE A 37 11.57 3.71 2.92
CA ILE A 37 11.55 2.87 1.72
C ILE A 37 10.26 3.12 0.93
N VAL A 38 9.12 3.19 1.63
CA VAL A 38 7.81 3.51 1.02
C VAL A 38 7.84 4.87 0.32
N ALA A 39 8.37 5.89 0.99
CA ALA A 39 8.48 7.24 0.43
C ALA A 39 9.33 7.25 -0.85
N ALA A 40 10.47 6.56 -0.84
CA ALA A 40 11.34 6.42 -2.01
C ALA A 40 10.68 5.66 -3.17
N GLU A 41 9.98 4.55 -2.89
CA GLU A 41 9.31 3.73 -3.93
C GLU A 41 8.10 4.42 -4.55
N LEU A 42 7.37 5.20 -3.76
CA LEU A 42 6.19 5.95 -4.23
C LEU A 42 6.54 7.35 -4.76
N GLY A 43 7.78 7.81 -4.57
CA GLY A 43 8.22 9.14 -4.97
C GLY A 43 7.51 10.27 -4.21
N VAL A 44 7.22 10.04 -2.93
CA VAL A 44 6.54 11.00 -2.04
C VAL A 44 7.46 11.46 -0.91
N GLU A 45 7.14 12.59 -0.29
CA GLU A 45 7.87 13.05 0.90
C GLU A 45 7.53 12.23 2.14
N GLU A 46 8.51 11.98 2.99
CA GLU A 46 8.30 11.36 4.30
C GLU A 46 7.51 12.34 5.19
N VAL A 47 6.25 12.02 5.51
CA VAL A 47 5.48 12.81 6.47
C VAL A 47 5.96 12.45 7.87
N GLY A 48 6.74 13.35 8.49
CA GLY A 48 7.24 13.18 9.84
C GLY A 48 6.10 13.11 10.87
N VAL A 49 6.02 11.98 11.58
CA VAL A 49 5.23 11.78 12.82
C VAL A 49 6.18 11.42 13.96
#